data_AF-A0A7F5R0U2-F1
#
_entry.id   AF-A0A7F5R0U2-F1
#
_cell.length_a   1.000
_cell.length_b   1.000
_cell.length_c   1.000
_cell.angle_alpha   90.00
_cell.angle_beta   90.00
_cell.angle_gamma   90.00
#
_symmetry.space_group_name_H-M   'P 1'
#
loop_
_entity.id
_entity.type
_entity.pdbx_description
1 polymer ?
#
loop_
_entity_poly.entity_id
_entity_poly.type
_entity_poly.pdbx_seq_one_letter_code
_entity_poly.pdbx_strand_id
1 'polypeptide(L)'
;MWYRERAAQLYKRYCGYINENPYKGRPSYSRLDISCSKFPEINRAIDKHFRNKDLFPTYYDMEKLIKKCIERHKLELSKTELNEEVKTCFKKLGELLQARRKRDLGSVHCSYLENLMDPAKDDPDLDKKLKENGEAGEKRINQICEKYVQLQEKNTELNKTDESNSESSSTEEIVD
;
A
#
# COMPACT_ATOMS: atom_id res chain seq x y z
N MET A 1 14.57 -19.80 2.40
CA MET A 1 14.21 -18.74 3.37
C MET A 1 15.35 -18.41 4.34
N TRP A 2 15.97 -19.40 5.00
CA TRP A 2 17.07 -19.22 5.98
C TRP A 2 18.24 -18.31 5.55
N TYR A 3 18.72 -18.41 4.31
CA TYR A 3 19.83 -17.59 3.82
C TYR A 3 19.55 -16.09 3.85
N ARG A 4 18.31 -15.67 3.53
CA ARG A 4 17.92 -14.25 3.52
C ARG A 4 17.86 -13.69 4.93
N GLU A 5 17.29 -14.44 5.87
CA GLU A 5 17.24 -14.06 7.28
C GLU A 5 18.63 -13.96 7.89
N ARG A 6 19.50 -14.93 7.62
CA ARG A 6 20.89 -14.91 8.06
C ARG A 6 21.65 -13.71 7.50
N ALA A 7 21.47 -13.41 6.22
CA ALA A 7 22.08 -12.23 5.59
C ALA A 7 21.58 -10.93 6.26
N ALA A 8 20.28 -10.80 6.52
CA ALA A 8 19.71 -9.64 7.21
C ALA A 8 20.24 -9.49 8.64
N GLN A 9 20.39 -10.59 9.38
CA GLN A 9 20.97 -10.58 10.74
C GLN A 9 22.44 -10.17 10.73
N LEU A 10 23.22 -10.70 9.79
CA LEU A 10 24.64 -10.35 9.63
C LEU A 10 24.79 -8.87 9.27
N TYR A 11 23.99 -8.39 8.31
CA TYR A 11 23.99 -6.97 7.93
C TYR A 11 23.62 -6.06 9.11
N LYS A 12 22.63 -6.43 9.92
CA LYS A 12 22.28 -5.68 11.14
C LYS A 12 23.44 -5.61 12.14
N ARG A 13 24.19 -6.71 12.32
CA ARG A 13 25.40 -6.72 13.16
C ARG A 13 26.48 -5.82 12.59
N TYR A 14 26.73 -5.91 11.28
CA TYR A 14 27.70 -5.06 10.58
C TYR A 14 27.37 -3.57 10.74
N CYS A 15 26.12 -3.15 10.48
CA CYS A 15 25.66 -1.79 10.72
C CYS A 15 25.88 -1.33 12.17
N GLY A 16 25.67 -2.23 13.15
CA GLY A 16 25.96 -1.97 14.55
C GLY A 16 27.44 -1.68 14.83
N TYR A 17 28.36 -2.35 14.14
CA TYR A 17 29.80 -2.10 14.27
C TYR A 17 30.23 -0.73 13.70
N ILE A 18 29.66 -0.32 12.57
CA ILE A 18 29.95 0.98 11.93
C ILE A 18 29.08 2.13 12.46
N ASN A 19 28.22 1.84 13.44
CA ASN A 19 27.28 2.78 14.06
C ASN A 19 26.30 3.43 13.06
N GLU A 20 25.84 2.66 12.07
CA GLU A 20 24.85 3.09 11.08
C GLU A 20 23.48 2.41 11.28
N ASN A 21 22.42 3.07 10.81
CA ASN A 21 21.08 2.49 10.81
C ASN A 21 20.95 1.48 9.64
N PRO A 22 20.62 0.20 9.88
CA PRO A 22 20.45 -0.80 8.83
C PRO A 22 19.31 -0.47 7.84
N TYR A 23 18.40 0.42 8.22
CA TYR A 23 17.27 0.84 7.39
C TYR A 23 17.51 2.16 6.66
N LYS A 24 18.72 2.74 6.75
CA LYS A 24 19.09 3.97 6.06
C LYS A 24 18.82 3.84 4.55
N GLY A 25 18.22 4.87 3.96
CA GLY A 25 17.92 4.91 2.52
C GLY A 25 16.64 4.20 2.08
N ARG A 26 15.99 3.40 2.94
CA ARG A 26 14.67 2.83 2.60
C ARG A 26 13.56 3.88 2.72
N PRO A 27 12.77 4.14 1.66
CA PRO A 27 11.64 5.06 1.71
C PRO A 27 10.67 4.74 2.86
N SER A 28 10.41 3.47 3.17
CA SER A 28 9.50 3.09 4.26
C SER A 28 9.93 3.61 5.64
N TYR A 29 11.24 3.80 5.86
CA TYR A 29 11.82 4.29 7.12
C TYR A 29 12.21 5.77 7.07
N SER A 30 11.98 6.46 5.95
CA SER A 30 12.18 7.89 5.87
C SER A 30 11.12 8.63 6.67
N ARG A 31 11.49 9.81 7.19
CA ARG A 31 10.55 10.71 7.85
C ARG A 31 9.41 11.06 6.89
N LEU A 32 8.20 11.13 7.45
CA LEU A 32 7.04 11.72 6.79
C LEU A 32 6.96 13.17 7.25
N ASP A 33 6.88 14.09 6.29
CA ASP A 33 6.62 15.49 6.55
C ASP A 33 5.19 15.79 6.09
N ILE A 34 4.27 15.84 7.04
CA ILE A 34 2.84 15.98 6.77
C ILE A 34 2.43 17.40 7.11
N SER A 35 1.95 18.12 6.10
CA SER A 35 1.26 19.40 6.26
C SER A 35 -0.14 19.24 5.69
N CYS A 36 -1.09 18.89 6.54
CA CYS A 36 -2.50 18.70 6.15
C CYS A 36 -3.44 19.76 6.74
N SER A 37 -3.03 20.37 7.86
CA SER A 37 -3.82 21.33 8.62
C SER A 37 -3.24 22.74 8.52
N LYS A 38 -4.11 23.74 8.69
CA LYS A 38 -3.68 25.13 8.98
C LYS A 38 -3.09 25.26 10.39
N PHE A 39 -3.44 24.36 11.31
CA PHE A 39 -2.96 24.35 12.69
C PHE A 39 -1.65 23.56 12.80
N PRO A 40 -0.50 24.20 13.09
CA PRO A 40 0.79 23.52 13.18
C PRO A 40 0.82 22.46 14.29
N GLU A 41 0.03 22.63 15.35
CA GLU A 41 -0.10 21.69 16.46
C GLU A 41 -0.63 20.34 15.98
N ILE A 42 -1.63 20.35 15.09
CA ILE A 42 -2.23 19.16 14.50
C ILE A 42 -1.21 18.46 13.59
N ASN A 43 -0.55 19.19 12.70
CA ASN A 43 0.50 18.64 11.83
C ASN A 43 1.59 17.96 12.64
N ARG A 44 2.08 18.63 13.70
CA ARG A 44 3.12 18.07 14.59
C ARG A 44 2.64 16.84 15.37
N ALA A 45 1.37 16.81 15.79
CA ALA A 45 0.80 15.66 16.47
C ALA A 45 0.71 14.44 15.53
N ILE A 46 0.27 14.65 14.30
CA ILE A 46 0.18 13.62 13.25
C ILE A 46 1.57 13.10 12.90
N ASP A 47 2.51 13.99 12.59
CA ASP A 47 3.90 13.66 12.29
C ASP A 47 4.53 12.82 13.39
N LYS A 48 4.34 13.21 14.66
CA LYS A 48 4.92 12.48 15.80
C LYS A 48 4.27 11.11 15.97
N HIS A 49 2.95 11.01 15.81
CA HIS A 49 2.21 9.79 16.09
C HIS A 49 2.38 8.72 15.00
N PHE A 50 2.50 9.11 13.73
CA PHE A 50 2.54 8.21 12.59
C PHE A 50 3.92 8.07 11.94
N ARG A 51 4.97 8.72 12.48
CA ARG A 51 6.35 8.66 11.94
C ARG A 51 6.85 7.22 11.72
N ASN A 52 6.71 6.40 12.76
CA ASN A 52 7.35 5.09 12.86
C ASN A 52 6.32 3.95 12.93
N LYS A 53 5.05 4.21 12.59
CA LYS A 53 4.03 3.17 12.62
C LYS A 53 3.99 2.47 11.26
N ASP A 54 4.20 1.15 11.31
CA ASP A 54 4.04 0.28 10.14
C ASP A 54 2.56 0.10 9.77
N LEU A 55 1.67 0.21 10.78
CA LEU A 55 0.23 0.06 10.61
C LEU A 55 -0.39 1.28 9.93
N PHE A 56 -1.27 1.02 8.95
CA PHE A 56 -2.07 2.04 8.30
C PHE A 56 -3.15 2.56 9.29
N PRO A 57 -3.27 3.88 9.50
CA PRO A 57 -4.25 4.43 10.43
C PRO A 57 -5.68 4.16 10.00
N THR A 58 -6.59 4.04 10.95
CA THR A 58 -8.03 4.15 10.68
C THR A 58 -8.48 5.62 10.76
N TYR A 59 -9.67 5.90 10.23
CA TYR A 59 -10.31 7.22 10.43
C TYR A 59 -10.46 7.56 11.91
N TYR A 60 -10.83 6.57 12.74
CA TYR A 60 -10.99 6.74 14.18
C TYR A 60 -9.67 7.09 14.88
N ASP A 61 -8.54 6.50 14.46
CA ASP A 61 -7.23 6.86 14.99
C ASP A 61 -6.88 8.32 14.74
N MET A 62 -7.20 8.82 13.54
CA MET A 62 -7.01 10.21 13.16
C MET A 62 -7.92 11.14 13.97
N GLU A 63 -9.20 10.80 14.08
CA GLU A 63 -10.19 11.58 14.83
C GLU A 63 -9.80 11.70 16.30
N LYS A 64 -9.43 10.59 16.94
CA LYS A 64 -9.00 10.56 18.34
C LYS A 64 -7.75 11.38 18.58
N LEU A 65 -6.80 11.36 17.63
CA LEU A 65 -5.57 12.15 17.74
C LEU A 65 -5.86 13.65 17.64
N ILE A 66 -6.68 14.06 16.67
CA ILE A 66 -7.02 15.47 16.43
C ILE A 66 -7.84 16.02 17.60
N LYS A 67 -8.86 15.29 18.10
CA LYS A 67 -9.63 15.70 19.29
C LYS A 67 -8.73 15.95 20.50
N LYS A 68 -7.80 15.03 20.79
CA LYS A 68 -6.81 15.21 21.87
C LYS A 68 -5.91 16.43 21.67
N CYS A 69 -5.57 16.74 20.41
CA CYS A 69 -4.76 17.90 20.09
C CYS A 69 -5.52 19.21 20.34
N ILE A 70 -6.78 19.26 19.90
CA ILE A 70 -7.69 20.40 20.07
C ILE A 70 -7.91 20.69 21.56
N GLU A 71 -8.23 19.66 22.35
CA GLU A 71 -8.41 19.81 23.81
C GLU A 71 -7.14 20.32 24.51
N ARG A 72 -5.97 19.78 24.13
CA ARG A 72 -4.69 20.17 24.72
C ARG A 72 -4.30 21.62 24.40
N HIS A 73 -4.56 22.06 23.18
CA HIS A 73 -4.16 23.37 22.67
C HIS A 73 -5.28 24.41 22.71
N LYS A 74 -6.46 24.05 23.23
CA LYS A 74 -7.66 24.90 23.30
C LYS A 74 -8.02 25.52 21.94
N LEU A 75 -7.92 24.72 20.88
CA LEU A 75 -8.29 25.18 19.55
C LEU A 75 -9.83 25.28 19.48
N GLU A 76 -10.34 26.39 18.96
CA GLU A 76 -11.77 26.61 18.81
C GLU A 76 -12.20 26.08 17.43
N LEU A 77 -12.60 24.80 17.38
CA LEU A 77 -13.21 24.20 16.19
C LEU A 77 -14.62 23.72 16.51
N SER A 78 -15.55 24.03 15.63
CA SER A 78 -16.86 23.41 15.61
C SER A 78 -16.77 21.91 15.28
N LYS A 79 -17.83 21.16 15.58
CA LYS A 79 -17.90 19.73 15.25
C LYS A 79 -17.79 19.46 13.74
N THR A 80 -18.33 20.37 12.92
CA THR A 80 -18.26 20.28 11.45
C THR A 80 -16.84 20.48 10.96
N GLU A 81 -16.16 21.54 11.42
CA GLU A 81 -14.76 21.82 11.08
C GLU A 81 -13.84 20.69 11.54
N LEU A 82 -14.06 20.14 12.75
CA LEU A 82 -13.35 18.97 13.22
C LEU A 82 -13.48 17.79 12.25
N ASN A 83 -14.69 17.46 11.82
CA ASN A 83 -14.90 16.33 10.91
C ASN A 83 -14.24 16.54 9.55
N GLU A 84 -14.27 17.77 9.03
CA GLU A 84 -13.59 18.13 7.78
C GLU A 84 -12.06 18.04 7.93
N GLU A 85 -11.53 18.52 9.05
CA GLU A 85 -10.10 18.47 9.37
C GLU A 85 -9.61 17.01 9.45
N VAL A 86 -10.37 16.15 10.13
CA VAL A 86 -10.05 14.73 10.26
C VAL A 86 -10.07 14.05 8.89
N LYS A 87 -11.10 14.29 8.07
CA LYS A 87 -11.19 13.73 6.71
C LYS A 87 -10.00 14.18 5.85
N THR A 88 -9.67 15.47 5.89
CA THR A 88 -8.59 16.06 5.09
C THR A 88 -7.24 15.48 5.49
N CYS A 89 -6.92 15.49 6.79
CA CYS A 89 -5.68 14.93 7.29
C CYS A 89 -5.59 13.41 7.08
N PHE A 90 -6.70 12.68 7.23
CA PHE A 90 -6.73 11.24 7.01
C PHE A 90 -6.42 10.87 5.56
N LYS A 91 -7.08 11.53 4.59
CA LYS A 91 -6.79 11.34 3.17
C LYS A 91 -5.33 11.68 2.85
N LYS A 92 -4.85 12.84 3.30
CA LYS A 92 -3.49 13.30 3.00
C LYS A 92 -2.42 12.38 3.56
N LEU A 93 -2.55 11.96 4.83
CA LEU A 93 -1.66 10.98 5.43
C LEU A 93 -1.72 9.65 4.69
N GLY A 94 -2.93 9.20 4.31
CA GLY A 94 -3.13 7.97 3.57
C GLY A 94 -2.43 7.96 2.22
N GLU A 95 -2.57 9.03 1.43
CA GLU A 95 -1.87 9.21 0.15
C GLU A 95 -0.35 9.15 0.32
N LEU A 96 0.20 9.87 1.31
CA LEU A 96 1.64 9.89 1.58
C LEU A 96 2.15 8.50 1.98
N LEU A 97 1.42 7.80 2.85
CA LEU A 97 1.74 6.46 3.28
C LEU A 97 1.67 5.45 2.12
N GLN A 98 0.67 5.55 1.25
CA GLN A 98 0.56 4.72 0.05
C GLN A 98 1.70 4.99 -0.93
N ALA A 99 1.97 6.25 -1.25
CA ALA A 99 3.05 6.65 -2.15
C ALA A 99 4.41 6.17 -1.64
N ARG A 100 4.66 6.28 -0.32
CA ARG A 100 5.87 5.76 0.33
C ARG A 100 6.02 4.25 0.15
N ARG A 101 4.97 3.48 0.42
CA ARG A 101 4.99 2.01 0.25
C ARG A 101 5.16 1.59 -1.20
N LYS A 102 4.48 2.25 -2.14
CA LYS A 102 4.65 2.00 -3.59
C LYS A 102 6.08 2.27 -4.05
N ARG A 103 6.68 3.37 -3.59
CA ARG A 103 8.08 3.71 -3.89
C ARG A 103 9.06 2.68 -3.33
N ASP A 104 8.87 2.26 -2.08
CA ASP A 104 9.72 1.23 -1.45
C ASP A 104 9.60 -0.11 -2.20
N LEU A 105 8.37 -0.52 -2.54
CA LEU A 105 8.11 -1.73 -3.32
C LEU A 105 8.82 -1.68 -4.67
N GLY A 106 8.62 -0.60 -5.44
CA GLY A 106 9.25 -0.41 -6.75
C GLY A 106 10.77 -0.37 -6.67
N SER A 107 11.32 0.35 -5.68
CA SER A 107 12.79 0.40 -5.49
C SER A 107 13.38 -0.97 -5.21
N VAL A 108 12.70 -1.83 -4.46
CA VAL A 108 13.19 -3.18 -4.15
C VAL A 108 13.00 -4.12 -5.35
N HIS A 109 11.85 -4.08 -6.01
CA HIS A 109 11.53 -4.97 -7.13
C HIS A 109 12.32 -4.65 -8.40
N CYS A 110 12.64 -3.38 -8.62
CA CYS A 110 13.44 -2.99 -9.78
C CYS A 110 14.95 -3.11 -9.52
N SER A 111 15.39 -3.37 -8.27
CA SER A 111 16.82 -3.35 -7.94
C SER A 111 17.63 -4.47 -8.60
N TYR A 112 16.98 -5.55 -9.01
CA TYR A 112 17.58 -6.71 -9.67
C TYR A 112 17.26 -6.80 -11.17
N LEU A 113 16.58 -5.80 -11.74
CA LEU A 113 16.31 -5.75 -13.18
C LEU A 113 17.51 -5.15 -13.90
N GLU A 114 18.18 -5.95 -14.73
CA GLU A 114 19.35 -5.52 -15.50
C GLU A 114 18.96 -4.76 -16.77
N ASN A 115 17.87 -5.19 -17.44
CA ASN A 115 17.34 -4.57 -18.64
C ASN A 115 15.97 -3.94 -18.35
N LEU A 116 15.91 -2.61 -18.49
CA LEU A 116 14.68 -1.82 -18.29
C LEU A 116 13.89 -1.61 -19.59
N MET A 117 14.34 -2.20 -20.69
CA MET A 117 13.68 -2.07 -21.99
C MET A 117 12.50 -3.03 -22.07
N ASP A 118 11.33 -2.48 -22.37
CA ASP A 118 10.09 -3.23 -22.52
C ASP A 118 10.00 -3.82 -23.95
N PRO A 119 10.02 -5.16 -24.14
CA PRO A 119 9.99 -5.79 -25.46
C PRO A 119 8.74 -5.45 -26.27
N ALA A 120 7.62 -5.13 -25.60
CA ALA A 120 6.38 -4.76 -26.27
C ALA A 120 6.48 -3.42 -27.03
N LYS A 121 7.53 -2.62 -26.78
CA LYS A 121 7.76 -1.37 -27.54
C LYS A 121 8.19 -1.63 -28.98
N ASP A 122 8.91 -2.73 -29.22
CA ASP A 122 9.45 -3.08 -30.53
C ASP A 122 8.57 -4.10 -31.28
N ASP A 123 7.66 -4.77 -30.57
CA ASP A 123 6.75 -5.79 -31.12
C ASP A 123 5.27 -5.35 -30.98
N PRO A 124 4.62 -4.93 -32.08
CA PRO A 124 3.23 -4.45 -32.05
C PRO A 124 2.21 -5.57 -31.81
N ASP A 125 2.51 -6.81 -32.18
CA ASP A 125 1.62 -7.95 -31.95
C ASP A 125 1.62 -8.31 -30.45
N LEU A 126 2.80 -8.26 -29.82
CA LEU A 126 2.95 -8.41 -28.39
C LEU A 126 2.22 -7.29 -27.62
N ASP A 127 2.41 -6.02 -28.00
CA ASP A 127 1.71 -4.88 -27.37
C ASP A 127 0.18 -5.04 -27.47
N LYS A 128 -0.33 -5.39 -28.64
CA LYS A 128 -1.75 -5.66 -28.83
C LYS A 128 -2.23 -6.78 -27.91
N LYS A 129 -1.49 -7.88 -27.81
CA LYS A 129 -1.87 -8.99 -26.94
C LYS A 129 -1.85 -8.62 -25.46
N LEU A 130 -0.86 -7.83 -25.02
CA LEU A 130 -0.78 -7.36 -23.65
C LEU A 130 -1.92 -6.40 -23.30
N LYS A 131 -2.37 -5.56 -24.24
CA LYS A 131 -3.57 -4.72 -24.08
C LYS A 131 -4.84 -5.57 -23.90
N GLU A 132 -5.05 -6.56 -24.78
CA GLU A 132 -6.17 -7.50 -24.65
C GLU A 132 -6.14 -8.24 -23.30
N ASN A 133 -4.96 -8.70 -22.87
CA ASN A 133 -4.78 -9.37 -21.59
C ASN A 133 -5.04 -8.42 -20.40
N GLY A 134 -4.66 -7.15 -20.51
CA GLY A 134 -4.93 -6.11 -19.52
C GLY A 134 -6.43 -5.88 -19.34
N GLU A 135 -7.16 -5.71 -20.44
CA GLU A 135 -8.63 -5.56 -20.41
C GLU A 135 -9.32 -6.80 -19.85
N ALA A 136 -8.88 -8.00 -20.24
CA ALA A 136 -9.42 -9.25 -19.70
C ALA A 136 -9.15 -9.39 -18.20
N GLY A 137 -7.95 -9.00 -17.74
CA GLY A 137 -7.58 -8.99 -16.32
C GLY A 137 -8.45 -8.03 -15.51
N GLU A 138 -8.64 -6.80 -15.99
CA GLU A 138 -9.50 -5.81 -15.34
C GLU A 138 -10.96 -6.31 -15.22
N LYS A 139 -11.50 -6.89 -16.30
CA LYS A 139 -12.84 -7.49 -16.29
C LYS A 139 -12.97 -8.58 -15.23
N ARG A 140 -11.97 -9.47 -15.10
CA ARG A 140 -11.97 -10.54 -14.09
C ARG A 140 -11.94 -9.98 -12.66
N ILE A 141 -11.10 -8.97 -12.40
CA ILE A 141 -11.03 -8.32 -11.09
C ILE A 141 -12.39 -7.72 -10.72
N ASN A 142 -13.00 -6.99 -11.65
CA ASN A 142 -14.31 -6.37 -11.43
C ASN A 142 -15.41 -7.41 -11.19
N GLN A 143 -15.42 -8.50 -11.97
CA GLN A 143 -16.37 -9.61 -11.79
C GLN A 143 -16.26 -10.23 -10.38
N ILE A 144 -15.04 -10.44 -9.88
CA ILE A 144 -14.83 -10.97 -8.54
C ILE A 144 -15.34 -9.97 -7.50
N CYS A 145 -14.96 -8.69 -7.60
CA CYS A 145 -15.44 -7.66 -6.68
C CYS A 145 -16.97 -7.62 -6.64
N GLU A 146 -17.62 -7.61 -7.81
CA GLU A 146 -19.08 -7.54 -7.92
C GLU A 146 -19.78 -8.81 -7.40
N LYS A 147 -19.21 -9.99 -7.62
CA LYS A 147 -19.69 -11.24 -7.00
C LYS A 147 -19.78 -11.10 -5.48
N TYR A 148 -18.73 -10.57 -4.84
CA TYR A 148 -18.70 -10.41 -3.38
C TYR A 148 -19.62 -9.29 -2.88
N VAL A 149 -19.81 -8.21 -3.66
CA VAL A 149 -20.83 -7.18 -3.35
C VAL A 149 -22.23 -7.80 -3.34
N GLN A 150 -22.58 -8.56 -4.38
CA GLN A 150 -23.90 -9.21 -4.48
C GLN A 150 -24.13 -10.24 -3.36
N LEU A 151 -23.11 -10.99 -2.96
CA LEU A 151 -23.20 -11.93 -1.85
C LEU A 151 -23.46 -11.23 -0.52
N GLN A 152 -22.77 -10.10 -0.29
CA GLN A 152 -22.97 -9.28 0.89
C GLN A 152 -24.40 -8.72 0.95
N GLU A 153 -24.93 -8.23 -0.18
CA GLU A 153 -26.31 -7.75 -0.28
C GLU A 153 -27.35 -8.85 -0.04
N LYS A 154 -27.07 -10.07 -0.52
CA LYS A 154 -27.95 -11.24 -0.37
C LYS A 154 -27.79 -11.96 0.98
N ASN A 155 -26.87 -11.51 1.85
CA ASN A 155 -26.60 -12.10 3.17
C ASN A 155 -26.36 -13.63 3.11
N THR A 156 -25.79 -14.11 2.01
CA THR A 156 -25.59 -15.54 1.74
C THR A 156 -24.15 -15.91 2.05
N GLU A 157 -23.93 -16.83 3.00
CA GLU A 157 -22.58 -17.35 3.28
C GLU A 157 -22.12 -18.25 2.12
N LEU A 158 -20.86 -18.09 1.70
CA LEU A 158 -20.25 -18.92 0.65
C LEU A 158 -20.07 -20.36 1.15
N ASN A 159 -20.80 -21.31 0.56
CA ASN A 159 -20.37 -22.70 0.54
C ASN A 159 -19.05 -22.76 -0.26
N LYS A 160 -17.95 -23.13 0.40
CA LYS A 160 -16.56 -23.15 -0.12
C LYS A 160 -16.31 -24.13 -1.28
N THR A 161 -17.33 -24.63 -1.96
CA THR A 161 -17.22 -25.75 -2.91
C THR A 161 -16.94 -25.34 -4.35
N ASP A 162 -16.98 -24.05 -4.69
CA ASP A 162 -16.94 -23.63 -6.10
C ASP A 162 -15.56 -23.19 -6.62
N GLU A 163 -14.49 -23.25 -5.82
CA GLU A 163 -13.14 -22.83 -6.25
C GLU A 163 -12.31 -23.93 -6.95
N SER A 164 -12.78 -25.19 -7.01
CA SER A 164 -11.96 -26.30 -7.54
C SER A 164 -12.26 -26.70 -8.99
N ASN A 165 -13.05 -25.95 -9.76
CA ASN A 165 -13.48 -26.40 -11.11
C ASN A 165 -13.24 -25.43 -12.28
N SER A 166 -12.32 -24.47 -12.14
CA SER A 166 -11.93 -23.58 -13.27
C SER A 166 -10.46 -23.64 -13.67
N GLU A 167 -9.67 -24.55 -13.09
CA GLU A 167 -8.27 -24.81 -13.50
C GLU A 167 -8.09 -26.26 -13.97
N SER A 168 -8.90 -26.71 -14.94
CA SER A 168 -8.51 -27.83 -15.78
C SER A 168 -9.21 -27.77 -17.14
N SER A 169 -8.45 -27.37 -18.15
CA SER A 169 -8.47 -27.89 -19.52
C SER A 169 -8.08 -26.79 -20.51
N SER A 170 -6.79 -26.49 -20.52
CA SER A 170 -6.10 -25.90 -21.68
C SER A 170 -4.66 -26.41 -21.67
N THR A 171 -4.48 -27.72 -21.67
CA THR A 171 -3.23 -28.35 -22.12
C THR A 171 -3.51 -28.89 -23.51
N GLU A 172 -3.23 -28.09 -24.53
CA GLU A 172 -3.12 -28.59 -25.89
C GLU A 172 -1.88 -29.48 -25.97
N GLU A 173 -2.10 -30.72 -26.42
CA GLU A 173 -1.08 -31.69 -26.76
C GLU A 173 -0.20 -31.14 -27.88
N ILE A 174 1.10 -31.02 -27.62
CA ILE A 174 2.11 -30.99 -28.68
C ILE A 174 2.41 -32.46 -28.99
N VAL A 175 1.91 -32.92 -30.14
CA VAL A 175 2.28 -34.22 -30.73
C VAL A 175 3.52 -34.01 -31.60
N ASP A 176 4.44 -34.96 -31.48
CA ASP A 176 5.81 -35.07 -32.05
C ASP A 176 6.09 -34.39 -33.40
#